data_AF-A0A1I3UTV5-F1
#
_entry.id   AF-A0A1I3UTV5-F1
#
_cell.length_a   1.000
_cell.length_b   1.000
_cell.length_c   1.000
_cell.angle_alpha   90.00
_cell.angle_beta   90.00
_cell.angle_gamma   90.00
#
_symmetry.space_group_name_H-M   'P 1'
#
loop_
_entity.id
_entity.type
_entity.pdbx_description
1 polymer ?
#
loop_
_entity_poly.entity_id
_entity_poly.type
_entity_poly.pdbx_seq_one_letter_code
_entity_poly.pdbx_strand_id
1 'polypeptide(L)'
;MLGCTRGIYSISARNQGPRPFMYKQIDNATNMPTNSAVLGLLLSAFWLVYFYGANLTKPWFGFFCFDPSELPIVTIYALYIPIFVVFMKKEADLSVFKRYVMPSLAIFGSLFMMFAACFSHGMAVVAYLVIFGVIMLGGAFFSREREF
;
A
#
# COMPACT_ATOMS: atom_id res chain seq x y z
N MET A 1 -10.65 -4.55 4.95
CA MET A 1 -11.18 -3.42 5.76
C MET A 1 -10.24 -2.95 6.88
N LEU A 2 -9.81 -3.81 7.82
CA LEU A 2 -8.95 -3.39 8.94
C LEU A 2 -7.64 -2.71 8.49
N GLY A 3 -7.02 -3.17 7.40
CA GLY A 3 -5.82 -2.56 6.83
C GLY A 3 -6.03 -1.09 6.40
N CYS A 4 -7.17 -0.77 5.76
CA CYS A 4 -7.48 0.59 5.34
C CYS A 4 -7.72 1.51 6.55
N THR A 5 -8.50 1.05 7.52
CA THR A 5 -8.78 1.79 8.76
C THR A 5 -7.50 2.04 9.57
N ARG A 6 -6.69 1.01 9.79
CA ARG A 6 -5.43 1.13 10.55
C ARG A 6 -4.36 1.88 9.78
N GLY A 7 -4.33 1.77 8.45
CA GLY A 7 -3.43 2.53 7.58
C GLY A 7 -3.65 4.03 7.75
N ILE A 8 -4.88 4.50 7.55
CA ILE A 8 -5.26 5.91 7.71
C ILE A 8 -4.98 6.40 9.14
N TYR A 9 -5.40 5.62 10.14
CA TYR A 9 -5.15 5.94 11.54
C TYR A 9 -3.65 6.03 11.86
N SER A 10 -2.84 5.07 11.39
CA SER A 10 -1.40 5.02 11.70
C SER A 10 -0.61 6.18 11.13
N ILE A 11 -0.99 6.68 9.94
CA ILE A 11 -0.41 7.89 9.36
C ILE A 11 -0.83 9.11 10.18
N SER A 12 -2.11 9.19 10.54
CA SER A 12 -2.68 10.32 11.30
C SER A 12 -2.18 10.40 12.75
N ALA A 13 -1.90 9.25 13.37
CA ALA A 13 -1.31 9.13 14.70
C ALA A 13 0.12 9.69 14.76
N ARG A 14 0.80 9.77 13.61
CA ARG A 14 2.12 10.41 13.45
C ARG A 14 2.02 11.87 13.01
N ASN A 15 0.84 12.49 13.13
CA ASN A 15 0.55 13.86 12.68
C ASN A 15 0.87 14.11 11.19
N GLN A 16 0.75 13.07 10.37
CA GLN A 16 0.96 13.10 8.92
C GLN A 16 -0.36 12.94 8.18
N GLY A 17 -0.40 13.34 6.91
CA GLY A 17 -1.58 13.20 6.06
C GLY A 17 -2.56 14.37 6.16
N PRO A 18 -3.70 14.29 5.46
CA PRO A 18 -4.69 15.35 5.45
C PRO A 18 -5.45 15.38 6.78
N ARG A 19 -5.46 16.54 7.48
CA ARG A 19 -6.21 16.77 8.73
C ARG A 19 -6.02 15.63 9.77
N PRO A 20 -4.80 15.37 10.24
CA PRO A 20 -4.49 14.21 11.10
C PRO A 20 -5.31 14.17 12.40
N PHE A 21 -5.70 15.33 12.95
CA PHE A 21 -6.53 15.42 14.16
C PHE A 21 -7.89 14.71 14.02
N MET A 22 -8.53 14.83 12.86
CA MET A 22 -9.83 14.19 12.62
C MET A 22 -9.69 12.66 12.54
N TYR A 23 -8.65 12.17 11.86
CA TYR A 23 -8.50 10.75 11.59
C TYR A 23 -7.78 9.98 12.71
N LYS A 24 -7.03 10.67 13.58
CA LYS A 24 -6.45 10.08 14.81
C LYS A 24 -7.44 9.98 15.97
N GLN A 25 -8.63 10.55 15.85
CA GLN A 25 -9.66 10.48 16.89
C GLN A 25 -10.12 9.03 17.10
N ILE A 26 -10.17 8.62 18.37
CA ILE A 26 -10.73 7.34 18.81
C ILE A 26 -12.05 7.61 19.52
N ASP A 27 -13.06 6.80 19.22
CA ASP A 27 -14.35 6.85 19.89
C ASP A 27 -14.26 6.27 21.32
N ASN A 28 -14.83 6.97 22.30
CA ASN A 28 -14.71 6.59 23.72
C ASN A 28 -15.52 5.34 24.09
N ALA A 29 -16.62 5.05 23.38
CA ALA A 29 -17.49 3.91 23.69
C ALA A 29 -16.95 2.60 23.10
N THR A 30 -16.39 2.66 21.89
CA THR A 30 -15.97 1.48 21.11
C THR A 30 -14.46 1.30 21.04
N ASN A 31 -13.68 2.31 21.46
CA ASN A 31 -12.21 2.34 21.35
C ASN A 31 -11.71 2.10 19.91
N MET A 32 -12.47 2.60 18.93
CA MET A 32 -12.16 2.45 17.50
C MET A 32 -12.00 3.82 16.81
N PRO A 33 -11.13 3.93 15.79
CA PRO A 33 -10.95 5.17 15.03
C PRO A 33 -12.04 5.29 13.96
N THR A 34 -13.24 5.73 14.36
CA THR A 34 -14.44 5.77 13.51
C THR A 34 -14.26 6.60 12.24
N ASN A 35 -13.65 7.78 12.33
CA ASN A 35 -13.41 8.65 11.16
C ASN A 35 -12.48 7.97 10.14
N SER A 36 -11.46 7.26 10.61
CA SER A 36 -10.57 6.46 9.74
C SER A 36 -11.30 5.27 9.13
N ALA A 37 -12.24 4.66 9.86
CA ALA A 37 -13.04 3.55 9.36
C ALA A 37 -14.01 3.98 8.25
N VAL A 38 -14.66 5.14 8.41
CA VAL A 38 -15.53 5.73 7.38
C VAL A 38 -14.73 6.01 6.11
N LEU A 39 -13.57 6.66 6.21
CA LEU A 39 -12.72 6.91 5.04
C LEU A 39 -12.24 5.60 4.41
N GLY A 40 -11.87 4.60 5.21
CA GLY A 40 -11.49 3.27 4.72
C GLY A 40 -12.61 2.56 3.96
N LEU A 41 -13.85 2.71 4.41
CA LEU A 41 -15.03 2.17 3.73
C LEU A 41 -15.29 2.88 2.39
N LEU A 42 -15.20 4.22 2.36
CA LEU A 42 -15.34 5.00 1.13
C LEU A 42 -14.28 4.62 0.08
N LEU A 43 -13.02 4.46 0.50
CA LEU A 43 -11.95 4.01 -0.40
C LEU A 43 -12.18 2.59 -0.90
N SER A 44 -12.70 1.69 -0.05
CA SER A 44 -13.03 0.32 -0.45
C SER A 44 -14.15 0.32 -1.51
N ALA A 45 -15.19 1.14 -1.32
CA ALA A 45 -16.27 1.30 -2.29
C ALA A 45 -15.78 1.88 -3.61
N PHE A 46 -14.90 2.89 -3.57
CA PHE A 46 -14.29 3.48 -4.76
C PHE A 46 -13.51 2.43 -5.58
N TRP A 47 -12.64 1.66 -4.92
CA TRP A 47 -11.87 0.61 -5.59
C TRP A 47 -12.72 -0.56 -6.07
N LEU A 48 -13.83 -0.87 -5.38
CA LEU A 48 -14.79 -1.86 -5.85
C LEU A 48 -15.46 -1.43 -7.16
N VAL A 49 -15.89 -0.16 -7.26
CA VAL A 49 -16.48 0.38 -8.50
C VAL A 49 -15.46 0.35 -9.64
N TYR A 50 -14.20 0.72 -9.35
CA TYR A 50 -13.12 0.63 -10.32
C TYR A 50 -12.89 -0.83 -10.77
N PHE A 51 -12.79 -1.78 -9.84
CA PHE A 51 -12.61 -3.20 -10.14
C PHE A 51 -13.74 -3.74 -11.02
N TYR A 52 -14.98 -3.38 -10.69
CA TYR A 52 -16.16 -3.76 -11.47
C TYR A 52 -16.08 -3.24 -12.91
N GLY A 53 -15.84 -1.94 -13.09
CA GLY A 53 -15.76 -1.32 -14.42
C GLY A 53 -14.53 -1.71 -15.24
N ALA A 54 -13.45 -2.14 -14.58
CA ALA A 54 -12.22 -2.57 -15.22
C ALA A 54 -12.25 -4.05 -15.65
N ASN A 55 -12.79 -4.95 -14.81
CA ASN A 55 -12.62 -6.41 -14.98
C ASN A 55 -13.93 -7.19 -15.15
N LEU A 56 -15.09 -6.69 -14.68
CA LEU A 56 -16.36 -7.46 -14.68
C LEU A 56 -17.34 -7.01 -15.77
N THR A 57 -17.06 -5.91 -16.46
CA THR A 57 -17.90 -5.39 -17.54
C THR A 57 -17.09 -5.11 -18.79
N LYS A 58 -17.74 -4.58 -19.84
CA LYS A 58 -16.99 -3.92 -20.93
C LYS A 58 -16.07 -2.86 -20.31
N PRO A 59 -14.79 -2.78 -20.70
CA PRO A 59 -13.82 -1.89 -20.06
C PRO A 59 -14.27 -0.42 -20.09
N TRP A 60 -14.44 0.19 -18.91
CA TRP A 60 -14.84 1.61 -18.81
C TRP A 60 -13.67 2.59 -19.03
N PHE A 61 -12.46 2.18 -18.67
CA PHE A 61 -11.28 3.06 -18.56
C PHE A 61 -10.23 2.83 -19.65
N GLY A 62 -10.56 2.04 -20.68
CA GLY A 62 -9.68 1.76 -21.83
C GLY A 62 -8.30 1.25 -21.40
N PHE A 63 -7.24 1.96 -21.79
CA PHE A 63 -5.85 1.58 -21.47
C PHE A 63 -5.54 1.54 -19.96
N PHE A 64 -6.31 2.26 -19.14
CA PHE A 64 -6.16 2.24 -17.69
C PHE A 64 -6.99 1.14 -17.02
N CYS A 65 -7.59 0.21 -17.76
CA CYS A 65 -8.17 -0.98 -17.15
C CYS A 65 -7.07 -1.96 -16.74
N PHE A 66 -6.92 -2.17 -15.45
CA PHE A 66 -5.96 -3.11 -14.89
C PHE A 66 -6.52 -3.77 -13.64
N ASP A 67 -5.98 -4.92 -13.23
CA ASP A 67 -6.42 -5.61 -12.01
C ASP A 67 -5.78 -4.94 -10.76
N PRO A 68 -6.55 -4.18 -9.96
CA PRO A 68 -6.07 -3.53 -8.74
C PRO A 68 -5.83 -4.50 -7.59
N SER A 69 -6.22 -5.78 -7.70
CA SER A 69 -5.97 -6.80 -6.67
C SER A 69 -4.63 -7.49 -6.86
N GLU A 70 -4.19 -7.65 -8.11
CA GLU A 70 -2.97 -8.37 -8.45
C GLU A 70 -1.79 -7.43 -8.69
N LEU A 71 -1.96 -6.34 -9.45
CA LEU A 71 -0.84 -5.49 -9.85
C LEU A 71 -0.13 -4.72 -8.72
N PRO A 72 -0.81 -4.31 -7.63
CA PRO A 72 -0.13 -3.71 -6.50
C PRO A 72 0.94 -4.59 -5.84
N ILE A 73 0.93 -5.90 -6.11
CA ILE A 73 1.95 -6.83 -5.67
C ILE A 73 3.35 -6.40 -6.11
N VAL A 74 3.48 -5.82 -7.32
CA VAL A 74 4.76 -5.38 -7.89
C VAL A 74 5.41 -4.32 -7.00
N THR A 75 4.65 -3.30 -6.62
CA THR A 75 5.16 -2.20 -5.80
C THR A 75 5.34 -2.59 -4.33
N ILE A 76 4.46 -3.44 -3.79
CA ILE A 76 4.59 -3.92 -2.40
C ILE A 76 5.90 -4.70 -2.25
N TYR A 77 6.16 -5.66 -3.14
CA TYR A 77 7.39 -6.44 -3.08
C TYR A 77 8.63 -5.61 -3.40
N ALA A 78 8.53 -4.64 -4.32
CA ALA A 78 9.61 -3.69 -4.56
C ALA A 78 9.98 -2.89 -3.30
N LEU A 79 8.99 -2.47 -2.50
CA LEU A 79 9.21 -1.77 -1.23
C LEU A 79 9.72 -2.67 -0.11
N TYR A 80 9.45 -3.98 -0.15
CA TYR A 80 9.97 -4.93 0.84
C TYR A 80 11.47 -5.17 0.70
N ILE A 81 12.02 -5.14 -0.52
CA ILE A 81 13.45 -5.33 -0.76
C ILE A 81 14.32 -4.37 0.08
N PRO A 82 14.17 -3.03 0.02
CA PRO A 82 14.97 -2.12 0.83
C PRO A 82 14.73 -2.29 2.32
N ILE A 83 13.51 -2.65 2.75
CA ILE A 83 13.21 -2.94 4.16
C ILE A 83 14.04 -4.12 4.64
N PHE A 84 14.07 -5.23 3.88
CA PHE A 84 14.89 -6.40 4.21
C PHE A 84 16.38 -6.10 4.18
N VAL A 85 16.86 -5.28 3.22
CA VAL A 85 18.26 -4.84 3.18
C VAL A 85 18.64 -4.04 4.44
N VAL A 86 17.77 -3.12 4.86
CA VAL A 86 17.99 -2.34 6.09
C VAL A 86 17.89 -3.23 7.34
N PHE A 87 16.97 -4.19 7.36
CA PHE A 87 16.82 -5.17 8.43
C PHE A 87 18.11 -5.98 8.62
N MET A 88 18.70 -6.49 7.53
CA MET A 88 19.99 -7.20 7.58
C MET A 88 21.12 -6.34 8.17
N LYS A 89 21.10 -5.03 7.90
CA LYS A 89 22.11 -4.08 8.41
C LYS A 89 21.90 -3.73 9.89
N LYS A 90 20.66 -3.50 10.32
CA LYS A 90 20.34 -2.93 11.65
C LYS A 90 20.15 -3.96 12.76
N GLU A 91 19.61 -5.13 12.44
CA GLU A 91 19.25 -6.13 13.47
C GLU A 91 20.44 -7.01 13.84
N ALA A 92 21.39 -6.47 14.59
CA ALA A 92 22.63 -7.17 14.97
C ALA A 92 22.44 -8.24 16.05
N ASP A 93 21.37 -8.14 16.84
CA ASP A 93 21.10 -9.03 17.97
C ASP A 93 20.46 -10.37 17.55
N LEU A 94 20.10 -10.51 16.28
CA LEU A 94 19.50 -11.72 15.74
C LEU A 94 20.55 -12.74 15.30
N SER A 95 20.21 -14.03 15.42
CA SER A 95 21.05 -15.12 14.91
C SER A 95 21.24 -15.03 13.39
N VAL A 96 22.38 -15.54 12.90
CA VAL A 96 22.77 -15.49 11.47
C VAL A 96 21.66 -15.97 10.54
N PHE A 97 20.93 -17.02 10.92
CA PHE A 97 19.80 -17.53 10.15
C PHE A 97 18.66 -16.49 10.02
N LYS A 98 18.26 -15.87 11.14
CA LYS A 98 17.17 -14.89 11.14
C LYS A 98 17.59 -13.57 10.49
N ARG A 99 18.86 -13.20 10.63
CA ARG A 99 19.39 -11.95 10.13
C ARG A 99 19.69 -11.99 8.64
N TYR A 100 20.22 -13.08 8.10
CA TYR A 100 20.68 -13.11 6.70
C TYR A 100 19.92 -14.11 5.83
N VAL A 101 19.70 -15.34 6.32
CA VAL A 101 19.10 -16.40 5.50
C VAL A 101 17.64 -16.10 5.20
N MET A 102 16.84 -15.80 6.23
CA MET A 102 15.42 -15.48 6.04
C MET A 102 15.18 -14.24 5.18
N PRO A 103 15.83 -13.08 5.43
CA PRO A 103 15.64 -11.90 4.58
C PRO A 103 16.12 -12.10 3.14
N SER A 104 17.19 -12.88 2.92
CA SER A 104 17.66 -13.19 1.56
C SER A 104 16.63 -14.01 0.79
N LEU A 105 16.07 -15.06 1.41
CA LEU A 105 14.99 -15.86 0.82
C LEU A 105 13.75 -14.99 0.55
N ALA A 106 13.42 -14.07 1.45
CA ALA A 106 12.30 -13.14 1.26
C ALA A 106 12.55 -12.19 0.07
N ILE A 107 13.78 -11.71 -0.13
CA ILE A 107 14.16 -10.90 -1.30
C ILE A 107 14.02 -11.72 -2.58
N PHE A 108 14.52 -12.96 -2.62
CA PHE A 108 14.35 -13.83 -3.79
C PHE A 108 12.87 -14.09 -4.11
N GLY A 109 12.04 -14.34 -3.10
CA GLY A 109 10.59 -14.48 -3.27
C GLY A 109 9.94 -13.19 -3.79
N SER A 110 10.37 -12.04 -3.27
CA SER A 110 9.89 -10.71 -3.72
C SER A 110 10.20 -10.47 -5.20
N LEU A 111 11.44 -10.78 -5.62
CA LEU A 111 11.88 -10.67 -7.01
C LEU A 111 11.11 -11.63 -7.92
N PHE A 112 10.88 -12.86 -7.48
CA PHE A 112 10.09 -13.84 -8.22
C PHE A 112 8.65 -13.36 -8.43
N MET A 113 7.98 -12.88 -7.38
CA MET A 113 6.60 -12.38 -7.48
C MET A 113 6.49 -11.16 -8.40
N MET A 114 7.45 -10.23 -8.32
CA MET A 114 7.51 -9.10 -9.24
C MET A 114 7.70 -9.56 -10.69
N PHE A 115 8.60 -10.52 -10.93
CA PHE A 115 8.85 -11.06 -12.27
C PHE A 115 7.60 -11.74 -12.83
N ALA A 116 6.95 -12.59 -12.04
CA ALA A 116 5.74 -13.30 -12.45
C ALA A 116 4.59 -12.33 -12.80
N ALA A 117 4.38 -11.29 -11.98
CA ALA A 117 3.37 -10.27 -12.25
C ALA A 117 3.70 -9.46 -13.51
N CYS A 118 4.96 -9.08 -13.72
CA CYS A 118 5.39 -8.38 -14.92
C CYS A 118 5.19 -9.23 -16.19
N PHE A 119 5.52 -10.52 -16.12
CA PHE A 119 5.36 -11.44 -17.23
C PHE A 119 3.90 -11.76 -17.54
N SER A 120 3.06 -11.92 -16.51
CA SER A 120 1.63 -12.27 -16.66
C SER A 120 0.80 -11.10 -17.22
N HIS A 121 1.08 -9.87 -16.81
CA HIS A 121 0.22 -8.72 -17.09
C HIS A 121 0.77 -7.71 -18.11
N GLY A 122 2.06 -7.78 -18.46
CA GLY A 122 2.67 -6.98 -19.53
C GLY A 122 2.39 -5.47 -19.41
N MET A 123 1.71 -4.90 -20.41
CA MET A 123 1.44 -3.45 -20.49
C MET A 123 0.50 -2.92 -19.40
N ALA A 124 -0.33 -3.76 -18.78
CA ALA A 124 -1.19 -3.34 -17.67
C ALA A 124 -0.39 -2.89 -16.44
N VAL A 125 0.82 -3.42 -16.27
CA VAL A 125 1.76 -3.02 -15.21
C VAL A 125 2.18 -1.57 -15.39
N VAL A 126 2.38 -1.12 -16.63
CA VAL A 126 2.77 0.27 -16.92
C VAL A 126 1.62 1.22 -16.58
N ALA A 127 0.39 0.89 -16.99
CA ALA A 127 -0.79 1.67 -16.64
C ALA A 127 -0.97 1.77 -15.12
N TYR A 128 -0.77 0.66 -14.40
CA TYR A 128 -0.75 0.62 -12.95
C TYR A 128 0.33 1.52 -12.35
N LEU A 129 1.59 1.41 -12.80
CA LEU A 129 2.71 2.21 -12.29
C LEU A 129 2.51 3.71 -12.49
N VAL A 130 1.86 4.11 -13.59
CA VAL A 130 1.48 5.51 -13.83
C VAL A 130 0.46 5.98 -12.79
N ILE A 131 -0.64 5.24 -12.58
CA ILE A 131 -1.64 5.61 -11.56
C ILE A 131 -1.02 5.61 -10.15
N PHE A 132 -0.22 4.59 -9.84
CA PHE A 132 0.52 4.51 -8.58
C PHE A 132 1.42 5.73 -8.37
N GLY A 133 2.18 6.12 -9.40
CA GLY A 133 3.04 7.30 -9.37
C GLY A 133 2.26 8.58 -9.09
N VAL A 134 1.12 8.79 -9.74
CA VAL A 134 0.25 9.95 -9.51
C VAL A 134 -0.28 9.97 -8.07
N ILE A 135 -0.75 8.83 -7.55
CA ILE A 135 -1.23 8.71 -6.16
C ILE A 135 -0.10 9.00 -5.17
N MET A 136 1.11 8.45 -5.40
CA MET A 136 2.27 8.66 -4.55
C MET A 136 2.73 10.12 -4.55
N LEU A 137 2.75 10.77 -5.71
CA LEU A 137 3.06 12.21 -5.83
C LEU A 137 2.03 13.04 -5.07
N GLY A 138 0.74 12.75 -5.24
CA GLY A 138 -0.33 13.36 -4.45
C GLY A 138 -0.11 13.19 -2.95
N GLY A 139 0.23 11.98 -2.50
CA GLY A 139 0.52 11.67 -1.10
C GLY A 139 1.77 12.37 -0.55
N ALA A 140 2.81 12.55 -1.37
CA ALA A 140 4.05 13.24 -0.98
C ALA A 140 3.81 14.71 -0.59
N PHE A 141 2.81 15.38 -1.17
CA PHE A 141 2.42 16.73 -0.73
C PHE A 141 1.84 16.76 0.69
N PHE A 142 1.29 15.64 1.17
CA PHE A 142 0.67 15.52 2.49
C PHE A 142 1.53 14.78 3.52
N SER A 143 2.73 14.31 3.13
CA SER A 143 3.60 13.52 4.00
C SER A 143 4.42 14.34 5.00
N ARG A 144 4.47 15.67 4.80
CA ARG A 144 5.15 16.59 5.73
C ARG A 144 4.43 16.59 7.07
N GLU A 145 5.20 16.37 8.13
CA GLU A 145 4.71 16.46 9.51
C GLU A 145 4.17 17.88 9.75
N ARG A 146 2.94 17.94 10.26
CA ARG A 146 2.32 19.22 10.61
C ARG A 146 2.50 19.42 12.12
N GLU A 147 3.46 20.23 12.50
CA GLU A 147 3.56 20.78 13.86
C GLU A 147 2.44 21.82 14.05
N PHE A 148 1.48 21.52 14.92
CA PHE A 148 0.49 22.48 15.44
C PHE A 148 0.22 22.16 16.90
#